data_AF-A0A8T5IA40-F1
#
_entry.id   AF-A0A8T5IA40-F1
#
_cell.length_a   1.000
_cell.length_b   1.000
_cell.length_c   1.000
_cell.angle_alpha   90.00
_cell.angle_beta   90.00
_cell.angle_gamma   90.00
#
_symmetry.space_group_name_H-M   'P 1'
#
loop_
_entity.id
_entity.type
_entity.pdbx_description
1 polymer ?
#
loop_
_entity_poly.entity_id
_entity_poly.type
_entity_poly.pdbx_seq_one_letter_code
_entity_poly.pdbx_strand_id
1 'polypeptide(L)'
;MNNVDYDTLYEKVLASIPLGEKLVQLEKLLKPTGSVYGSSDGFLRGDESFEEVVLGDFATLKKLNLTYEQVADKLESMIMGHGQEFFRQGSFKIVTEFTCGEQNCPWGDDYTDKASVMWLMPDDGKPFYPGEMRDCKNPIQVSGLIPHLIRDHYFFEGKGSPYRVDPERILSLFRE
;
A
#
# COMPACT_ATOMS: atom_id res chain seq x y z
N MET A 1 1.13 19.02 16.20
CA MET A 1 0.47 17.70 16.30
C MET A 1 -0.97 17.90 15.91
N ASN A 2 -1.39 17.39 14.75
CA ASN A 2 -2.78 17.45 14.35
C ASN A 2 -3.57 16.57 15.33
N ASN A 3 -4.62 17.13 15.93
CA ASN A 3 -5.53 16.36 16.76
C ASN A 3 -6.43 15.57 15.80
N VAL A 4 -6.05 14.33 15.50
CA VAL A 4 -6.80 13.48 14.57
C VAL A 4 -8.10 13.06 15.24
N ASP A 5 -9.22 13.34 14.59
CA ASP A 5 -10.53 12.85 14.99
C ASP A 5 -10.70 11.39 14.50
N TYR A 6 -10.26 10.46 15.34
CA TYR A 6 -10.33 9.03 15.05
C TYR A 6 -11.74 8.47 15.06
N ASP A 7 -12.71 9.13 15.69
CA ASP A 7 -14.09 8.66 15.71
C ASP A 7 -14.74 8.95 14.35
N THR A 8 -14.59 10.17 13.84
CA THR A 8 -15.01 10.50 12.46
C THR A 8 -14.29 9.64 11.43
N LEU A 9 -12.99 9.38 11.61
CA LEU A 9 -12.24 8.50 10.70
C LEU A 9 -12.77 7.06 10.75
N TYR A 10 -13.09 6.53 11.93
CA TYR A 10 -13.65 5.18 12.07
C TYR A 10 -14.97 5.03 11.32
N GLU A 11 -15.88 6.01 11.44
CA GLU A 11 -17.15 5.98 10.71
C GLU A 11 -16.97 5.98 9.19
N LYS A 12 -15.97 6.72 8.67
CA LYS A 12 -15.64 6.68 7.24
C LYS A 12 -15.10 5.31 6.81
N VAL A 13 -14.25 4.71 7.63
CA VAL A 13 -13.70 3.35 7.37
C VAL A 13 -14.82 2.31 7.39
N LEU A 14 -15.77 2.38 8.34
CA LEU A 14 -16.92 1.48 8.33
C LEU A 14 -17.80 1.68 7.09
N ALA A 15 -18.02 2.93 6.69
CA ALA A 15 -18.82 3.25 5.51
C ALA A 15 -18.17 2.79 4.18
N SER A 16 -16.85 2.59 4.15
CA SER A 16 -16.15 2.10 2.95
C SER A 16 -16.24 0.59 2.76
N ILE A 17 -16.61 -0.16 3.81
CA ILE A 17 -16.73 -1.61 3.75
C ILE A 17 -18.07 -1.97 3.11
N PRO A 18 -18.09 -2.64 1.93
CA PRO A 18 -19.34 -3.06 1.32
C PRO A 18 -20.07 -4.07 2.20
N LEU A 19 -21.39 -4.13 2.08
CA LEU A 19 -22.22 -5.07 2.85
C LEU A 19 -22.81 -6.18 1.97
N GLY A 20 -23.03 -7.35 2.57
CA GLY A 20 -23.74 -8.48 1.96
C GLY A 20 -23.07 -9.01 0.70
N GLU A 21 -23.83 -9.21 -0.38
CA GLU A 21 -23.31 -9.78 -1.63
C GLU A 21 -22.20 -8.94 -2.26
N LYS A 22 -22.19 -7.62 -2.08
CA LYS A 22 -21.14 -6.75 -2.59
C LYS A 22 -19.79 -7.04 -1.95
N LEU A 23 -19.76 -7.33 -0.65
CA LEU A 23 -18.54 -7.72 0.05
C LEU A 23 -17.99 -9.03 -0.50
N VAL A 24 -18.87 -10.02 -0.65
CA VAL A 24 -18.51 -11.33 -1.19
C VAL A 24 -17.96 -11.22 -2.62
N GLN A 25 -18.51 -10.34 -3.44
CA GLN A 25 -18.01 -10.08 -4.79
C GLN A 25 -16.65 -9.38 -4.78
N LEU A 26 -16.49 -8.35 -3.94
CA LEU A 26 -15.22 -7.64 -3.78
C LEU A 26 -14.11 -8.60 -3.30
N GLU A 27 -14.36 -9.38 -2.24
CA GLU A 27 -13.36 -10.33 -1.71
C GLU A 27 -12.96 -11.39 -2.75
N LYS A 28 -13.90 -11.81 -3.61
CA LYS A 28 -13.55 -12.69 -4.74
C LYS A 28 -12.60 -12.00 -5.70
N LEU A 29 -12.83 -10.73 -6.06
CA LEU A 29 -11.94 -9.96 -6.94
C LEU A 29 -10.57 -9.71 -6.31
N LEU A 30 -10.53 -9.45 -5.00
CA LEU A 30 -9.29 -9.22 -4.25
C LEU A 30 -8.44 -10.49 -4.12
N LYS A 31 -9.05 -11.68 -4.19
CA LYS A 31 -8.30 -12.95 -4.17
C LYS A 31 -7.65 -13.23 -5.54
N PRO A 32 -6.64 -14.11 -5.61
CA PRO A 32 -6.01 -14.47 -6.87
C PRO A 32 -7.06 -15.10 -7.80
N THR A 33 -7.44 -14.38 -8.85
CA THR A 33 -8.52 -14.81 -9.76
C THR A 33 -8.10 -14.88 -11.23
N GLY A 34 -6.96 -14.27 -11.61
CA GLY A 34 -6.53 -14.20 -13.01
C GLY A 34 -7.50 -13.43 -13.93
N SER A 35 -8.37 -12.58 -13.35
CA SER A 35 -9.40 -11.82 -14.08
C SER A 35 -8.87 -10.48 -14.60
N VAL A 36 -9.63 -9.80 -15.48
CA VAL A 36 -9.27 -8.51 -16.11
C VAL A 36 -9.01 -7.38 -15.09
N TYR A 37 -9.57 -7.49 -13.89
CA TYR A 37 -9.36 -6.56 -12.76
C TYR A 37 -8.58 -7.21 -11.61
N GLY A 38 -8.16 -8.46 -11.76
CA GLY A 38 -7.55 -9.27 -10.72
C GLY A 38 -6.03 -9.31 -10.84
N SER A 39 -5.34 -9.15 -9.71
CA SER A 39 -3.92 -9.50 -9.62
C SER A 39 -3.75 -11.01 -9.75
N SER A 40 -2.74 -11.46 -10.50
CA SER A 40 -2.34 -12.88 -10.55
C SER A 40 -1.96 -13.42 -9.17
N ASP A 41 -1.40 -12.55 -8.31
CA ASP A 41 -0.99 -12.88 -6.94
C ASP A 41 -2.07 -12.60 -5.90
N GLY A 42 -3.13 -11.87 -6.28
CA GLY A 42 -4.19 -11.37 -5.41
C GLY A 42 -3.73 -10.22 -4.50
N PHE A 43 -4.70 -9.42 -4.03
CA PHE A 43 -4.53 -8.43 -2.97
C PHE A 43 -4.87 -9.01 -1.58
N LEU A 44 -5.65 -10.09 -1.52
CA LEU A 44 -5.92 -10.88 -0.31
C LEU A 44 -5.46 -12.33 -0.57
N ARG A 45 -5.03 -13.03 0.48
CA ARG A 45 -4.61 -14.43 0.39
C ARG A 45 -5.41 -15.35 1.31
N GLY A 46 -5.51 -16.61 0.90
CA GLY A 46 -6.14 -17.66 1.70
C GLY A 46 -7.57 -17.31 2.14
N ASP A 47 -7.78 -17.38 3.44
CA ASP A 47 -9.03 -17.11 4.14
C ASP A 47 -9.12 -15.70 4.72
N GLU A 48 -8.19 -14.79 4.36
CA GLU A 48 -8.26 -13.39 4.79
C GLU A 48 -9.58 -12.73 4.40
N SER A 49 -10.14 -11.97 5.33
CA SER A 49 -11.29 -11.10 5.11
C SER A 49 -10.86 -9.66 4.89
N PHE A 50 -11.51 -9.00 3.94
CA PHE A 50 -11.30 -7.58 3.68
C PHE A 50 -11.60 -6.72 4.91
N GLU A 51 -12.73 -6.99 5.58
CA GLU A 51 -13.16 -6.25 6.78
C GLU A 51 -12.12 -6.37 7.91
N GLU A 52 -11.65 -7.58 8.19
CA GLU A 52 -10.65 -7.82 9.25
C GLU A 52 -9.32 -7.11 8.98
N VAL A 53 -8.88 -7.07 7.72
CA VAL A 53 -7.67 -6.36 7.31
C VAL A 53 -7.83 -4.86 7.53
N VAL A 54 -8.90 -4.27 7.00
CA VAL A 54 -9.15 -2.81 7.08
C VAL A 54 -9.28 -2.35 8.53
N LEU A 55 -10.07 -3.06 9.35
CA LEU A 55 -10.26 -2.72 10.76
C LEU A 55 -8.99 -2.93 11.59
N GLY A 56 -8.21 -3.96 11.27
CA GLY A 56 -6.91 -4.20 11.88
C GLY A 56 -5.90 -3.09 11.57
N ASP A 57 -5.90 -2.61 10.33
CA ASP A 57 -5.03 -1.52 9.90
C ASP A 57 -5.45 -0.18 10.50
N PHE A 58 -6.75 0.09 10.64
CA PHE A 58 -7.26 1.26 11.37
C PHE A 58 -6.72 1.29 12.81
N ALA A 59 -6.83 0.16 13.53
CA ALA A 59 -6.34 0.06 14.90
C ALA A 59 -4.82 0.30 14.99
N THR A 60 -4.08 -0.12 13.97
CA THR A 60 -2.63 0.13 13.85
C THR A 60 -2.35 1.61 13.63
N LEU A 61 -2.98 2.24 12.65
CA LEU A 61 -2.81 3.68 12.36
C LEU A 61 -3.15 4.56 13.57
N LYS A 62 -4.22 4.22 14.30
CA LYS A 62 -4.59 4.90 15.55
C LYS A 62 -3.48 4.84 16.61
N LYS A 63 -2.83 3.69 16.77
CA LYS A 63 -1.68 3.55 17.69
C LYS A 63 -0.46 4.34 17.22
N LEU A 64 -0.25 4.41 15.91
CA LEU A 64 0.87 5.12 15.29
C LEU A 64 0.64 6.65 15.19
N ASN A 65 -0.56 7.13 15.54
CA ASN A 65 -0.99 8.52 15.37
C ASN A 65 -0.86 9.01 13.92
N LEU A 66 -1.24 8.15 12.96
CA LEU A 66 -1.28 8.43 11.53
C LEU A 66 -2.71 8.31 10.98
N THR A 67 -2.95 8.91 9.81
CA THR A 67 -4.16 8.71 8.99
C THR A 67 -3.82 8.06 7.66
N TYR A 68 -4.85 7.53 6.98
CA TYR A 68 -4.70 6.93 5.66
C TYR A 68 -4.18 7.95 4.64
N GLU A 69 -4.73 9.17 4.66
CA GLU A 69 -4.32 10.26 3.78
C GLU A 69 -2.85 10.63 3.99
N GLN A 70 -2.40 10.75 5.25
CA GLN A 70 -0.98 11.00 5.53
C GLN A 70 -0.06 9.92 4.95
N VAL A 71 -0.50 8.66 5.02
CA VAL A 71 0.26 7.54 4.47
C VAL A 71 0.26 7.56 2.94
N ALA A 72 -0.92 7.71 2.33
CA ALA A 72 -1.06 7.82 0.89
C ALA A 72 -0.27 9.00 0.33
N ASP A 73 -0.38 10.19 0.90
CA ASP A 73 0.32 11.40 0.46
C ASP A 73 1.85 11.24 0.55
N LYS A 74 2.34 10.62 1.64
CA LYS A 74 3.77 10.36 1.80
C LYS A 74 4.27 9.40 0.73
N LEU A 75 3.61 8.26 0.53
CA LEU A 75 3.98 7.28 -0.50
C LEU A 75 3.87 7.88 -1.91
N GLU A 76 2.79 8.61 -2.17
CA GLU A 76 2.51 9.25 -3.46
C GLU A 76 3.59 10.29 -3.81
N SER A 77 4.00 11.12 -2.86
CA SER A 77 5.06 12.12 -3.06
C SER A 77 6.42 11.52 -3.41
N MET A 78 6.68 10.28 -2.97
CA MET A 78 7.94 9.57 -3.21
C MET A 78 7.91 8.72 -4.48
N ILE A 79 6.75 8.15 -4.83
CA ILE A 79 6.61 7.32 -6.03
C ILE A 79 6.35 8.17 -7.30
N MET A 80 5.77 9.36 -7.15
CA MET A 80 5.57 10.32 -8.24
C MET A 80 6.77 11.26 -8.38
N GLY A 81 7.91 10.70 -8.79
CA GLY A 81 9.18 11.41 -8.97
C GLY A 81 10.05 10.74 -10.03
N HIS A 82 10.29 11.47 -11.13
CA HIS A 82 11.38 11.37 -12.11
C HIS A 82 12.05 10.02 -12.43
N GLY A 83 11.37 9.10 -13.12
CA GLY A 83 12.09 7.98 -13.75
C GLY A 83 12.74 7.04 -12.75
N GLN A 84 14.01 6.65 -12.98
CA GLN A 84 14.74 5.86 -12.01
C GLN A 84 15.48 6.78 -11.03
N GLU A 85 15.02 6.83 -9.77
CA GLU A 85 15.66 7.62 -8.72
C GLU A 85 16.17 6.75 -7.57
N PHE A 86 17.19 7.26 -6.87
CA PHE A 86 17.81 6.64 -5.71
C PHE A 86 17.94 7.66 -4.59
N PHE A 87 17.28 7.45 -3.46
CA PHE A 87 17.31 8.40 -2.34
C PHE A 87 17.10 7.74 -0.99
N ARG A 88 17.40 8.46 0.10
CA ARG A 88 17.22 7.98 1.47
C ARG A 88 16.04 8.69 2.12
N GLN A 89 15.23 7.96 2.85
CA GLN A 89 14.18 8.53 3.69
C GLN A 89 14.00 7.67 4.94
N GLY A 90 14.09 8.31 6.11
CA GLY A 90 13.99 7.61 7.38
C GLY A 90 15.04 6.52 7.50
N SER A 91 14.58 5.28 7.69
CA SER A 91 15.45 4.09 7.79
C SER A 91 15.57 3.30 6.48
N PHE A 92 15.27 3.92 5.33
CA PHE A 92 15.24 3.24 4.04
C PHE A 92 16.19 3.84 3.00
N LYS A 93 16.81 2.94 2.23
CA LYS A 93 17.23 3.20 0.85
C LYS A 93 16.03 2.97 -0.06
N ILE A 94 15.72 3.94 -0.89
CA ILE A 94 14.56 3.89 -1.77
C ILE A 94 15.02 3.93 -3.22
N VAL A 95 14.41 3.08 -4.05
CA VAL A 95 14.55 3.08 -5.49
C VAL A 95 13.17 3.19 -6.11
N THR A 96 12.99 4.14 -7.02
CA THR A 96 11.78 4.24 -7.85
C THR A 96 12.13 3.82 -9.28
N GLU A 97 11.19 3.19 -9.98
CA GLU A 97 11.34 2.86 -11.39
C GLU A 97 9.98 2.77 -12.09
N PHE A 98 9.99 2.96 -13.41
CA PHE A 98 8.83 2.67 -14.25
C PHE A 98 8.81 1.19 -14.64
N THR A 99 7.62 0.61 -14.63
CA THR A 99 7.34 -0.73 -15.12
C THR A 99 6.59 -0.66 -16.44
N CYS A 100 6.55 -1.77 -17.20
CA CYS A 100 5.71 -1.88 -18.40
C CYS A 100 4.31 -2.45 -18.09
N GLY A 101 4.00 -2.70 -16.81
CA GLY A 101 2.71 -3.22 -16.37
C GLY A 101 1.82 -2.10 -15.85
N GLU A 102 0.53 -2.24 -16.08
CA GLU A 102 -0.52 -1.40 -15.51
C GLU A 102 -1.47 -2.29 -14.69
N GLN A 103 -2.02 -1.74 -13.61
CA GLN A 103 -2.98 -2.42 -12.76
C GLN A 103 -4.19 -1.54 -12.48
N ASN A 104 -5.38 -2.07 -12.78
CA ASN A 104 -6.64 -1.41 -12.48
C ASN A 104 -7.04 -1.61 -11.01
N CYS A 105 -7.67 -0.60 -10.42
CA CYS A 105 -8.27 -0.68 -9.12
C CYS A 105 -9.44 -1.70 -9.10
N PRO A 106 -9.49 -2.62 -8.11
CA PRO A 106 -10.52 -3.66 -8.07
C PRO A 106 -11.90 -3.14 -7.62
N TRP A 107 -12.02 -1.87 -7.20
CA TRP A 107 -13.29 -1.23 -6.84
C TRP A 107 -14.11 -0.72 -8.03
N GLY A 108 -13.55 -0.74 -9.24
CA GLY A 108 -14.26 -0.28 -10.45
C GLY A 108 -14.50 1.24 -10.47
N ASP A 109 -13.56 2.01 -9.90
CA ASP A 109 -13.56 3.47 -9.87
C ASP A 109 -12.76 4.10 -11.03
N ASP A 110 -12.51 3.32 -12.09
CA ASP A 110 -11.73 3.69 -13.27
C ASP A 110 -10.29 4.16 -12.99
N TYR A 111 -9.76 3.94 -11.77
CA TYR A 111 -8.37 4.22 -11.46
C TYR A 111 -7.46 3.12 -12.02
N THR A 112 -6.43 3.55 -12.75
CA THR A 112 -5.32 2.71 -13.22
C THR A 112 -4.02 3.28 -12.67
N ASP A 113 -3.12 2.41 -12.22
CA ASP A 113 -1.82 2.85 -11.72
C ASP A 113 -0.95 3.50 -12.82
N LYS A 114 0.08 4.22 -12.38
CA LYS A 114 0.95 4.98 -13.28
C LYS A 114 2.14 4.17 -13.79
N ALA A 115 2.04 2.84 -13.76
CA ALA A 115 3.11 1.91 -14.09
C ALA A 115 4.43 2.26 -13.37
N SER A 116 4.35 2.60 -12.09
CA SER A 116 5.51 2.92 -11.25
C SER A 116 5.60 1.97 -10.07
N VAL A 117 6.83 1.70 -9.63
CA VAL A 117 7.11 0.91 -8.44
C VAL A 117 8.19 1.61 -7.62
N MET A 118 8.03 1.54 -6.30
CA MET A 118 8.98 2.02 -5.33
C MET A 118 9.40 0.85 -4.42
N TRP A 119 10.70 0.69 -4.23
CA TRP A 119 11.29 -0.35 -3.41
C TRP A 119 11.92 0.27 -2.17
N LEU A 120 11.44 -0.11 -0.99
CA LEU A 120 12.01 0.32 0.30
C LEU A 120 12.86 -0.81 0.84
N MET A 121 14.15 -0.55 0.94
CA MET A 121 15.15 -1.47 1.50
C MET A 121 15.72 -0.87 2.78
N PRO A 122 15.97 -1.66 3.83
CA PRO A 122 16.61 -1.16 5.04
C PRO A 122 17.91 -0.42 4.71
N ASP A 123 18.08 0.79 5.26
CA ASP A 123 19.32 1.53 5.09
C ASP A 123 20.42 1.01 6.02
N ASP A 124 21.52 0.56 5.42
CA ASP A 124 22.72 0.08 6.09
C ASP A 124 23.86 1.11 6.08
N GLY A 125 23.61 2.33 5.61
CA GLY A 125 24.57 3.44 5.52
C GLY A 125 25.58 3.32 4.37
N LYS A 126 25.58 2.24 3.60
CA LYS A 126 26.48 2.07 2.45
C LYS A 126 25.97 2.82 1.22
N PRO A 127 26.83 3.18 0.24
CA PRO A 127 26.39 3.72 -1.04
C PRO A 127 25.36 2.81 -1.76
N PHE A 128 24.61 3.37 -2.70
CA PHE A 128 23.75 2.59 -3.58
C PHE A 128 24.58 1.81 -4.59
N TYR A 129 24.31 0.52 -4.76
CA TYR A 129 24.91 -0.30 -5.81
C TYR A 129 23.85 -0.82 -6.79
N PRO A 130 24.07 -0.69 -8.11
CA PRO A 130 23.18 -1.29 -9.10
C PRO A 130 23.00 -2.79 -8.85
N GLY A 131 21.77 -3.23 -8.64
CA GLY A 131 21.42 -4.63 -8.36
C GLY A 131 21.11 -4.96 -6.90
N GLU A 132 21.40 -4.06 -5.95
CA GLU A 132 21.16 -4.26 -4.50
C GLU A 132 19.69 -4.61 -4.18
N MET A 133 18.75 -4.12 -4.99
CA MET A 133 17.33 -4.46 -4.91
C MET A 133 17.05 -5.96 -5.05
N ARG A 134 17.76 -6.65 -5.94
CA ARG A 134 17.57 -8.09 -6.19
C ARG A 134 18.12 -8.95 -5.06
N ASP A 135 19.13 -8.45 -4.36
CA ASP A 135 19.80 -9.14 -3.26
C ASP A 135 19.19 -8.79 -1.89
N CYS A 136 18.36 -7.75 -1.82
CA CYS A 136 17.69 -7.32 -0.60
C CYS A 136 16.74 -8.42 -0.11
N LYS A 137 16.94 -8.86 1.14
CA LYS A 137 16.00 -9.76 1.81
C LYS A 137 14.81 -8.95 2.29
N ASN A 138 13.62 -9.28 1.79
CA ASN A 138 12.33 -8.72 2.18
C ASN A 138 12.18 -7.20 1.95
N PRO A 139 12.43 -6.67 0.74
CA PRO A 139 12.08 -5.28 0.44
C PRO A 139 10.57 -5.06 0.59
N ILE A 140 10.15 -3.83 0.86
CA ILE A 140 8.73 -3.45 0.70
C ILE A 140 8.60 -2.91 -0.71
N GLN A 141 7.80 -3.58 -1.51
CA GLN A 141 7.43 -3.12 -2.85
C GLN A 141 6.13 -2.33 -2.74
N VAL A 142 6.13 -1.10 -3.26
CA VAL A 142 4.96 -0.22 -3.29
C VAL A 142 4.66 0.05 -4.76
N SER A 143 3.56 -0.48 -5.28
CA SER A 143 3.11 -0.15 -6.64
C SER A 143 2.47 1.24 -6.68
N GLY A 144 2.34 1.81 -7.87
CA GLY A 144 1.62 3.05 -8.12
C GLY A 144 0.15 3.00 -7.70
N LEU A 145 -0.43 1.79 -7.57
CA LEU A 145 -1.81 1.58 -7.14
C LEU A 145 -1.99 1.75 -5.62
N ILE A 146 -0.97 1.42 -4.83
CA ILE A 146 -1.09 1.38 -3.36
C ILE A 146 -1.56 2.71 -2.75
N PRO A 147 -1.01 3.88 -3.10
CA PRO A 147 -1.47 5.15 -2.54
C PRO A 147 -2.97 5.39 -2.74
N HIS A 148 -3.50 4.98 -3.90
CA HIS A 148 -4.93 5.05 -4.22
C HIS A 148 -5.75 4.13 -3.31
N LEU A 149 -5.35 2.85 -3.18
CA LEU A 149 -6.04 1.88 -2.32
C LEU A 149 -6.08 2.31 -0.86
N ILE A 150 -5.00 2.90 -0.36
CA ILE A 150 -4.93 3.41 1.01
C ILE A 150 -5.88 4.60 1.17
N ARG A 151 -5.85 5.56 0.24
CA ARG A 151 -6.59 6.81 0.34
C ARG A 151 -8.09 6.63 0.21
N ASP A 152 -8.52 5.89 -0.81
CA ASP A 152 -9.93 5.84 -1.20
C ASP A 152 -10.63 4.58 -0.68
N HIS A 153 -9.86 3.52 -0.41
CA HIS A 153 -10.40 2.21 -0.02
C HIS A 153 -9.91 1.72 1.34
N TYR A 154 -9.11 2.53 2.06
CA TYR A 154 -8.60 2.23 3.39
C TYR A 154 -7.82 0.90 3.48
N PHE A 155 -7.20 0.50 2.37
CA PHE A 155 -6.71 -0.87 2.19
C PHE A 155 -5.21 -0.91 1.87
N PHE A 156 -4.45 -1.60 2.72
CA PHE A 156 -3.00 -1.79 2.59
C PHE A 156 -2.60 -3.14 1.94
N GLU A 157 -3.58 -3.85 1.38
CA GLU A 157 -3.54 -5.27 1.03
C GLU A 157 -3.53 -6.24 2.22
N GLY A 158 -3.88 -7.50 1.98
CA GLY A 158 -3.92 -8.57 2.97
C GLY A 158 -2.55 -8.92 3.53
N LYS A 159 -2.49 -9.42 4.76
CA LYS A 159 -1.26 -9.77 5.48
C LYS A 159 -0.42 -10.82 4.76
N GLY A 160 -1.05 -11.70 3.99
CA GLY A 160 -0.40 -12.70 3.15
C GLY A 160 0.03 -12.19 1.77
N SER A 161 -0.40 -10.99 1.36
CA SER A 161 -0.01 -10.42 0.08
C SER A 161 1.49 -10.09 0.05
N PRO A 162 2.23 -10.45 -1.00
CA PRO A 162 3.64 -10.08 -1.13
C PRO A 162 3.84 -8.57 -1.35
N TYR A 163 2.80 -7.84 -1.77
CA TYR A 163 2.84 -6.41 -2.05
C TYR A 163 2.22 -5.56 -0.93
N ARG A 164 1.87 -6.18 0.21
CA ARG A 164 1.34 -5.45 1.37
C ARG A 164 2.34 -4.41 1.88
N VAL A 165 1.84 -3.19 2.01
CA VAL A 165 2.55 -2.08 2.62
C VAL A 165 2.13 -1.97 4.08
N ASP A 166 2.76 -2.78 4.93
CA ASP A 166 2.42 -2.82 6.36
C ASP A 166 2.67 -1.45 7.04
N PRO A 167 1.64 -0.82 7.64
CA PRO A 167 1.77 0.48 8.29
C PRO A 167 2.86 0.56 9.36
N GLU A 168 3.09 -0.53 10.11
CA GLU A 168 4.14 -0.54 11.14
C GLU A 168 5.53 -0.54 10.50
N ARG A 169 5.70 -1.23 9.37
CA ARG A 169 6.99 -1.31 8.66
C ARG A 169 7.38 0.03 8.05
N ILE A 170 6.41 0.80 7.55
CA ILE A 170 6.69 2.07 6.85
C ILE A 170 6.71 3.30 7.77
N LEU A 171 6.49 3.14 9.08
CA LEU A 171 6.50 4.24 10.05
C LEU A 171 7.76 5.12 9.97
N SER A 172 8.93 4.53 9.72
CA SER A 172 10.18 5.29 9.66
C SER A 172 10.22 6.29 8.52
N LEU A 173 9.36 6.19 7.49
CA LEU A 173 9.27 7.20 6.43
C LEU A 173 8.87 8.59 6.97
N PHE A 174 8.18 8.62 8.11
CA PHE A 174 7.71 9.84 8.78
C PHE A 174 8.70 10.40 9.79
N ARG A 175 9.89 9.80 9.90
CA ARG A 175 10.98 10.29 10.74
C ARG A 175 11.94 11.07 9.86
N GLU A 176 12.25 12.29 10.27
CA GLU A 176 13.30 13.15 9.70
C GLU A 176 14.62 12.96 10.44
#